data_AF-A0A4P2R200-F1
#
_entry.id   AF-A0A4P2R200-F1
#
_cell.length_a   1.000
_cell.length_b   1.000
_cell.length_c   1.000
_cell.angle_alpha   90.00
_cell.angle_beta   90.00
_cell.angle_gamma   90.00
#
_symmetry.space_group_name_H-M   'P 1'
#
loop_
_entity.id
_entity.type
_entity.pdbx_description
1 polymer ?
#
loop_
_entity_poly.entity_id
_entity_poly.type
_entity_poly.pdbx_seq_one_letter_code
_entity_poly.pdbx_strand_id
1 'polypeptide(L)'
;MVDLVVDHTFQVDPEKQLFGDIRVDPPEEILANKLCALLSRSEIRDLVDVFALERAGYSVEDALPRAKRKDGAVTPGSLAWILSEIEIGDDASVPGDIPVPELRAFLQDLISRLGRLAYPTRSDDA
;
A
#
# COMPACT_ATOMS: atom_id res chain seq x y z
N MET A 1 -22.33 11.35 9.69
CA MET A 1 -22.26 10.02 10.30
C MET A 1 -20.79 9.67 10.41
N VAL A 2 -20.29 9.38 11.60
CA VAL A 2 -18.90 8.94 11.82
C VAL A 2 -18.97 7.45 12.10
N ASP A 3 -18.24 6.66 11.31
CA ASP A 3 -18.11 5.22 11.53
C ASP A 3 -16.91 4.96 12.44
N LEU A 4 -17.11 4.19 13.51
CA LEU A 4 -16.08 3.88 14.51
C LEU A 4 -15.89 2.36 14.56
N VAL A 5 -14.71 1.92 14.13
CA VAL A 5 -14.33 0.51 14.10
C VAL A 5 -13.09 0.31 14.96
N VAL A 6 -13.10 -0.73 15.79
CA VAL A 6 -11.92 -1.16 16.56
C VAL A 6 -11.19 -2.23 15.75
N ASP A 7 -9.96 -1.92 15.35
CA ASP A 7 -9.09 -2.86 14.64
C ASP A 7 -8.25 -3.68 15.63
N HIS A 8 -8.30 -5.01 15.50
CA HIS A 8 -7.55 -5.96 16.32
C HIS A 8 -6.31 -6.52 15.61
N THR A 9 -5.98 -6.04 14.41
CA THR A 9 -4.78 -6.47 13.68
C THR A 9 -3.50 -6.08 14.41
N PHE A 10 -2.46 -6.88 14.20
CA PHE A 10 -1.14 -6.65 14.77
C PHE A 10 -0.62 -5.24 14.44
N GLN A 11 -0.22 -4.49 15.45
CA GLN A 11 0.44 -3.18 15.29
C GLN A 11 1.95 -3.41 15.33
N VAL A 12 2.66 -2.98 14.30
CA VAL A 12 4.12 -3.24 14.21
C VAL A 12 4.90 -2.30 15.13
N ASP A 13 4.44 -1.07 15.29
CA ASP A 13 5.03 -0.07 16.20
C ASP A 13 4.09 0.26 17.38
N PRO A 14 4.50 0.01 18.64
CA PRO A 14 3.71 0.40 19.80
C PRO A 14 3.73 1.92 20.10
N GLU A 15 4.73 2.65 19.61
CA GLU A 15 4.89 4.08 19.85
C GLU A 15 4.18 4.91 18.77
N LYS A 16 2.94 5.31 19.08
CA LYS A 16 2.14 6.18 18.20
C LYS A 16 2.59 7.63 18.31
N GLN A 17 2.60 8.34 17.18
CA GLN A 17 2.86 9.77 17.17
C GLN A 17 1.66 10.52 17.76
N LEU A 18 1.93 11.47 18.66
CA LEU A 18 0.90 12.30 19.31
C LEU A 18 0.75 13.63 18.58
N PHE A 19 -0.47 13.92 18.13
CA PHE A 19 -0.88 15.23 17.61
C PHE A 19 -1.95 15.81 18.54
N GLY A 20 -1.51 16.60 19.52
CA GLY A 20 -2.37 16.97 20.66
C GLY A 20 -2.75 15.71 21.45
N ASP A 21 -4.05 15.47 21.62
CA ASP A 21 -4.58 14.29 22.32
C ASP A 21 -4.85 13.10 21.37
N ILE A 22 -4.53 13.24 20.07
CA ILE A 22 -4.79 12.21 19.06
C ILE A 22 -3.53 11.39 18.83
N ARG A 23 -3.66 10.07 18.98
CA ARG A 23 -2.61 9.10 18.63
C ARG A 23 -2.78 8.70 17.17
N VAL A 24 -1.73 8.90 16.38
CA VAL A 24 -1.70 8.62 14.94
C VAL A 24 -0.64 7.55 14.68
N ASP A 25 -0.97 6.62 13.80
CA ASP A 25 -0.04 5.57 13.38
C ASP A 25 1.13 6.17 12.59
N PRO A 26 2.35 5.64 12.72
CA PRO A 26 3.47 6.10 11.93
C PRO A 26 3.23 5.82 10.44
N PRO A 27 3.80 6.61 9.51
CA PRO A 27 3.55 6.48 8.09
C PRO A 27 3.86 5.08 7.52
N GLU A 28 4.83 4.37 8.08
CA GLU A 28 5.17 3.00 7.68
C GLU A 28 4.07 1.99 8.05
N GLU A 29 3.41 2.18 9.19
CA GLU A 29 2.26 1.37 9.61
C GLU A 29 1.05 1.69 8.73
N ILE A 30 0.84 2.98 8.44
CA ILE A 30 -0.21 3.41 7.49
C ILE A 30 0.04 2.78 6.11
N LEU A 31 1.28 2.81 5.60
CA LEU A 31 1.62 2.22 4.31
C LEU A 31 1.34 0.71 4.29
N ALA A 32 1.74 -0.01 5.34
CA ALA A 32 1.45 -1.44 5.45
C ALA A 32 -0.06 -1.72 5.43
N ASN A 33 -0.86 -0.93 6.14
CA ASN A 33 -2.32 -1.03 6.12
C ASN A 33 -2.91 -0.76 4.74
N LYS A 34 -2.34 0.19 4.00
CA LYS A 34 -2.78 0.51 2.63
C LYS A 34 -2.47 -0.61 1.64
N LEU A 35 -1.35 -1.32 1.81
CA LEU A 35 -1.06 -2.52 1.02
C LEU A 35 -2.08 -3.65 1.30
N CYS A 36 -2.43 -3.88 2.57
CA CYS A 36 -3.48 -4.85 2.92
C CYS A 36 -4.85 -4.43 2.35
N ALA A 37 -5.18 -3.14 2.41
CA ALA A 37 -6.42 -2.62 1.84
C ALA A 37 -6.47 -2.79 0.30
N LEU A 38 -5.37 -2.47 -0.40
CA LEU A 38 -5.28 -2.68 -1.85
C LEU A 38 -5.52 -4.14 -2.22
N LEU A 39 -4.95 -5.09 -1.48
CA LEU A 39 -5.21 -6.51 -1.70
C LEU A 39 -6.67 -6.91 -1.47
N SER A 40 -7.31 -6.32 -0.46
CA SER A 40 -8.68 -6.68 -0.07
C SER A 40 -9.77 -6.09 -0.96
N ARG A 41 -9.58 -4.87 -1.51
CA ARG A 41 -10.66 -4.13 -2.18
C ARG A 41 -10.25 -3.34 -3.43
N SER A 42 -8.96 -3.23 -3.74
CA SER A 42 -8.47 -2.64 -5.00
C SER A 42 -8.99 -1.23 -5.31
N GLU A 43 -9.18 -0.39 -4.30
CA GLU A 43 -9.77 0.94 -4.49
C GLU A 43 -8.72 2.00 -4.88
N ILE A 44 -9.09 2.88 -5.82
CA ILE A 44 -8.23 3.98 -6.31
C ILE A 44 -7.73 4.88 -5.17
N ARG A 45 -8.55 5.12 -4.13
CA ARG A 45 -8.12 5.95 -3.00
C ARG A 45 -6.95 5.36 -2.22
N ASP A 46 -6.89 4.03 -2.09
CA ASP A 46 -5.79 3.38 -1.38
C ASP A 46 -4.52 3.42 -2.24
N LEU A 47 -4.65 3.36 -3.58
CA LEU A 47 -3.54 3.58 -4.51
C LEU A 47 -3.00 5.02 -4.42
N VAL A 48 -3.89 6.01 -4.30
CA VAL A 48 -3.53 7.42 -4.07
C VAL A 48 -2.76 7.61 -2.78
N ASP A 49 -3.21 6.97 -1.69
CA ASP A 49 -2.51 7.05 -0.41
C ASP A 49 -1.11 6.43 -0.49
N VAL A 50 -0.97 5.28 -1.15
CA VAL A 50 0.35 4.65 -1.39
C VAL A 50 1.24 5.56 -2.23
N PHE A 51 0.71 6.16 -3.30
CA PHE A 51 1.44 7.12 -4.13
C PHE A 51 1.94 8.32 -3.31
N ALA A 52 1.10 8.89 -2.45
CA ALA A 52 1.47 10.02 -1.61
C ALA A 52 2.57 9.64 -0.59
N LEU A 53 2.47 8.45 0.01
CA LEU A 53 3.47 7.94 0.96
C LEU A 53 4.82 7.66 0.29
N GLU A 54 4.84 7.10 -0.91
CA GLU A 54 6.08 6.93 -1.68
C GLU A 54 6.73 8.27 -2.00
N ARG A 55 5.96 9.28 -2.41
CA ARG A 55 6.51 10.65 -2.64
C ARG A 55 7.04 11.31 -1.37
N ALA A 56 6.50 10.95 -0.21
CA ALA A 56 7.01 11.39 1.08
C ALA A 56 8.27 10.62 1.53
N GLY A 57 8.73 9.63 0.75
CA GLY A 57 9.96 8.88 1.00
C GLY A 57 9.75 7.51 1.65
N TYR A 58 8.51 7.05 1.80
CA TYR A 58 8.21 5.73 2.39
C TYR A 58 8.12 4.66 1.30
N SER A 59 9.05 3.71 1.31
CA SER A 59 9.17 2.64 0.31
C SER A 59 8.11 1.55 0.50
N VAL A 60 7.41 1.17 -0.59
CA VAL A 60 6.54 -0.01 -0.59
C VAL A 60 7.32 -1.27 -0.25
N GLU A 61 8.54 -1.41 -0.79
CA GLU A 61 9.39 -2.59 -0.56
C GLU A 61 9.72 -2.79 0.93
N ASP A 62 9.98 -1.70 1.65
CA ASP A 62 10.27 -1.74 3.09
C ASP A 62 9.01 -2.02 3.92
N ALA A 63 7.82 -1.70 3.40
CA ALA A 63 6.53 -1.95 4.05
C ALA A 63 6.02 -3.39 3.84
N LEU A 64 6.45 -4.10 2.80
CA LEU A 64 5.98 -5.45 2.49
C LEU A 64 6.13 -6.46 3.65
N PRO A 65 7.28 -6.55 4.37
CA PRO A 65 7.40 -7.48 5.49
C PRO A 65 6.46 -7.16 6.66
N ARG A 66 6.07 -5.89 6.81
CA ARG A 66 5.10 -5.45 7.82
C ARG A 66 3.70 -5.86 7.39
N ALA A 67 3.30 -5.50 6.17
CA ALA A 67 1.99 -5.85 5.60
C ALA A 67 1.75 -7.38 5.60
N LYS A 68 2.76 -8.18 5.21
CA LYS A 68 2.70 -9.65 5.25
C LYS A 68 2.47 -10.22 6.66
N ARG A 69 2.96 -9.56 7.71
CA ARG A 69 2.69 -9.97 9.09
C ARG A 69 1.25 -9.67 9.52
N LYS A 70 0.63 -8.63 8.94
CA LYS A 70 -0.77 -8.28 9.20
C LYS A 70 -1.73 -9.19 8.45
N ASP A 71 -1.42 -9.43 7.18
CA ASP A 71 -2.17 -10.30 6.29
C ASP A 71 -1.18 -11.17 5.50
N GLY A 72 -1.18 -12.48 5.80
CA GLY A 72 -0.27 -13.44 5.19
C GLY A 72 -0.45 -13.62 3.69
N ALA A 73 -1.58 -13.17 3.13
CA ALA A 73 -1.82 -13.16 1.69
C ALA A 73 -1.09 -12.02 0.97
N VAL A 74 -0.57 -11.02 1.70
CA VAL A 74 0.23 -9.94 1.13
C VAL A 74 1.60 -10.47 0.72
N THR A 75 1.78 -10.60 -0.59
CA THR A 75 3.03 -10.96 -1.24
C THR A 75 3.26 -10.03 -2.43
N PRO A 76 4.51 -9.86 -2.91
CA PRO A 76 4.75 -9.05 -4.10
C PRO A 76 3.93 -9.52 -5.30
N GLY A 77 3.80 -10.84 -5.50
CA GLY A 77 3.04 -11.40 -6.61
C GLY A 77 1.53 -11.17 -6.50
N SER A 78 0.95 -11.36 -5.32
CA SER A 78 -0.49 -11.12 -5.12
C SER A 78 -0.85 -9.64 -5.28
N LEU A 79 0.01 -8.73 -4.81
CA LEU A 79 -0.17 -7.30 -5.02
C LEU A 79 0.03 -6.90 -6.49
N ALA A 80 1.06 -7.40 -7.17
CA ALA A 80 1.26 -7.11 -8.59
C ALA A 80 0.05 -7.54 -9.43
N TRP A 81 -0.50 -8.72 -9.12
CA TRP A 81 -1.69 -9.25 -9.79
C TRP A 81 -2.94 -8.42 -9.49
N ILE A 82 -3.24 -8.13 -8.21
CA ILE A 82 -4.47 -7.38 -7.91
C ILE A 82 -4.43 -5.94 -8.46
N LEU A 83 -3.24 -5.34 -8.49
CA LEU A 83 -3.02 -4.01 -9.06
C LEU A 83 -3.18 -4.01 -10.59
N SER A 84 -2.86 -5.11 -11.28
CA SER A 84 -3.06 -5.20 -12.74
C SER A 84 -4.53 -5.21 -13.15
N GLU A 85 -5.43 -5.54 -12.23
CA GLU A 85 -6.87 -5.51 -12.45
C GLU A 85 -7.48 -4.10 -12.25
N ILE A 86 -6.69 -3.12 -11.79
CA ILE A 86 -7.17 -1.74 -11.60
C ILE A 86 -7.16 -1.00 -12.93
N GLU A 87 -8.35 -0.60 -13.40
CA GLU A 87 -8.53 0.28 -14.54
C GLU A 87 -8.75 1.73 -14.08
N ILE A 88 -7.90 2.65 -14.55
CA ILE A 88 -8.06 4.09 -14.29
C ILE A 88 -8.44 4.77 -15.61
N GLY A 89 -9.73 5.08 -15.78
CA GLY A 89 -10.25 5.84 -16.91
C GLY A 89 -9.72 7.27 -16.95
N ASP A 90 -9.76 7.91 -18.12
CA ASP A 90 -9.28 9.31 -18.28
C ASP A 90 -10.16 10.33 -17.53
N ASP A 91 -11.41 9.98 -17.25
CA ASP A 91 -12.40 10.74 -16.48
C ASP A 91 -12.47 10.33 -15.00
N ALA A 92 -11.54 9.49 -14.53
CA ALA A 92 -11.52 9.03 -13.16
C ALA A 92 -11.43 10.21 -12.17
N SER A 93 -12.31 10.21 -11.17
CA SER A 93 -12.24 11.16 -10.06
C SER A 93 -11.16 10.71 -9.07
N VAL A 94 -9.99 11.33 -9.17
CA VAL A 94 -8.83 11.03 -8.31
C VAL A 94 -8.79 12.03 -7.15
N PRO A 95 -8.81 11.57 -5.88
CA PRO A 95 -8.64 12.45 -4.73
C PRO A 95 -7.29 13.20 -4.73
N GLY A 96 -7.28 14.43 -4.21
CA GLY A 96 -6.05 15.19 -3.99
C GLY A 96 -5.45 15.84 -5.25
N ASP A 97 -6.26 16.05 -6.29
CA ASP A 97 -5.87 16.72 -7.55
C ASP A 97 -4.65 16.09 -8.25
N ILE A 98 -4.40 14.80 -8.00
CA ILE A 98 -3.34 14.05 -8.67
C ILE A 98 -3.73 13.86 -10.15
N PRO A 99 -2.87 14.24 -11.10
CA PRO A 99 -3.13 13.98 -12.50
C PRO A 99 -3.30 12.48 -12.77
N VAL A 100 -4.40 12.09 -13.40
CA VAL A 100 -4.68 10.70 -13.80
C VAL A 100 -3.49 10.04 -14.52
N PRO A 101 -2.79 10.70 -15.48
CA PRO A 101 -1.63 10.11 -16.13
C PRO A 101 -0.47 9.78 -15.17
N GLU A 102 -0.28 10.60 -14.13
CA GLU A 102 0.77 10.39 -13.12
C GLU A 102 0.44 9.18 -12.25
N LEU A 103 -0.82 9.07 -11.80
CA LEU A 103 -1.27 7.92 -11.02
C LEU A 103 -1.22 6.62 -11.83
N ARG A 104 -1.58 6.67 -13.13
CA ARG A 104 -1.50 5.52 -14.04
C ARG A 104 -0.04 5.10 -14.26
N ALA A 105 0.87 6.06 -14.45
CA ALA A 105 2.29 5.77 -14.58
C ALA A 105 2.85 5.13 -13.30
N PHE A 106 2.45 5.64 -12.13
CA PHE A 106 2.82 5.05 -10.85
C PHE A 106 2.31 3.61 -10.70
N LEU A 107 1.04 3.34 -11.03
CA LEU A 107 0.46 2.00 -10.99
C LEU A 107 1.29 1.00 -11.82
N GLN A 108 1.66 1.38 -13.04
CA GLN A 108 2.45 0.52 -13.93
C GLN A 108 3.87 0.29 -13.43
N ASP A 109 4.52 1.31 -12.87
CA ASP A 109 5.82 1.16 -12.22
C ASP A 109 5.75 0.23 -11.01
N LEU A 110 4.74 0.41 -10.16
CA LEU A 110 4.54 -0.39 -8.96
C LEU A 110 4.29 -1.87 -9.29
N ILE A 111 3.43 -2.16 -10.26
CA ILE A 111 3.21 -3.53 -10.76
C ILE A 111 4.54 -4.13 -11.25
N SER A 112 5.33 -3.35 -12.00
CA SER A 112 6.62 -3.81 -12.53
C SER A 112 7.64 -4.11 -11.42
N ARG A 113 7.73 -3.25 -10.39
CA ARG A 113 8.61 -3.44 -9.22
C ARG A 113 8.22 -4.68 -8.42
N LEU A 114 6.94 -4.80 -8.08
CA LEU A 114 6.40 -5.95 -7.34
C LEU A 114 6.54 -7.25 -8.13
N GLY A 115 6.29 -7.21 -9.45
CA GLY A 115 6.51 -8.33 -10.35
C GLY A 115 7.96 -8.83 -10.33
N ARG A 116 8.94 -7.92 -10.36
CA ARG A 116 10.37 -8.29 -10.22
C ARG A 116 10.69 -8.96 -8.89
N LEU A 117 10.11 -8.47 -7.79
CA LEU A 117 10.29 -9.05 -6.45
C LEU A 117 9.60 -10.40 -6.27
N ALA A 118 8.57 -10.69 -7.06
CA ALA A 118 7.85 -11.96 -7.01
C ALA A 118 8.62 -13.11 -7.68
N TYR A 119 9.58 -12.81 -8.56
CA TYR A 119 10.41 -13.85 -9.16
C TYR A 119 11.39 -14.42 -8.12
N PRO A 120 11.50 -15.74 -7.99
CA PRO A 120 12.51 -16.34 -7.13
C PRO A 120 13.90 -15.98 -7.67
N THR A 121 14.64 -15.16 -6.93
CA THR A 121 16.10 -15.06 -7.10
C THR A 121 16.67 -16.45 -6.83
N ARG A 122 17.25 -17.07 -7.85
CA ARG A 122 17.85 -18.40 -7.75
C ARG A 122 19.10 -18.35 -6.87
N SER A 123 18.92 -18.49 -5.56
CA SER A 123 19.98 -18.81 -4.59
C SER A 123 19.35 -19.17 -3.24
N ASP A 124 19.21 -20.47 -2.98
CA ASP A 124 19.44 -21.12 -1.68
C ASP A 124 19.27 -22.64 -1.91
N ASP A 125 20.27 -23.19 -2.58
CA ASP A 125 20.65 -24.61 -2.54
C ASP A 125 22.18 -24.62 -2.67
N ALA A 126 22.86 -24.46 -1.54
CA ALA A 126 24.27 -24.73 -1.33
C ALA A 126 24.46 -25.29 0.08
#